data_AF-U1PSU7-F1
#
_entry.id   AF-U1PSU7-F1
#
_cell.length_a   1.000
_cell.length_b   1.000
_cell.length_c   1.000
_cell.angle_alpha   90.00
_cell.angle_beta   90.00
_cell.angle_gamma   90.00
#
_symmetry.space_group_name_H-M   'P 1'
#
loop_
_entity.id
_entity.type
_entity.pdbx_description
1 polymer ?
#
loop_
_entity_poly.entity_id
_entity_poly.type
_entity_poly.pdbx_seq_one_letter_code
_entity_poly.pdbx_strand_id
1 'polypeptide(L)'
;MTTWVETPTGGRERGLRGVMQAWIGVILTPRQFFANAVSPGDQAPGLVFGIIVATAYVGGLFAGNPSQIPGLSDSSTISAGITVIAVMLLIAPATLHLTAALQTVLLILVVPSRAGVSETVQIVAYAAAPCIVAGIPISAIRVICTAYAAVLLIIGIREVHATSTVRAVIAAGIPATLLFGSALGGISAGIDVFQSLGIL
;
A
#
# COMPACT_ATOMS: atom_id res chain seq x y z
N MET A 1 12.43 -27.85 -3.87
CA MET A 1 11.33 -28.27 -2.98
C MET A 1 10.39 -27.09 -2.81
N THR A 2 9.15 -27.18 -3.28
CA THR A 2 8.10 -26.22 -2.92
C THR A 2 7.40 -26.76 -1.69
N THR A 3 7.70 -26.23 -0.52
CA THR A 3 6.97 -26.54 0.71
C THR A 3 5.57 -25.93 0.58
N TRP A 4 4.60 -26.77 0.20
CA TRP A 4 3.19 -26.42 0.26
C TRP A 4 2.79 -26.35 1.73
N VAL A 5 2.37 -25.17 2.20
CA VAL A 5 1.84 -24.99 3.55
C VAL A 5 0.35 -25.36 3.49
N GLU A 6 0.00 -26.57 3.93
CA GLU A 6 -1.36 -27.12 3.86
C GLU A 6 -2.36 -26.33 4.73
N THR A 7 -1.87 -25.59 5.73
CA THR A 7 -2.65 -24.64 6.52
C THR A 7 -1.70 -23.63 7.17
N PRO A 8 -1.74 -22.33 6.83
CA PRO A 8 -0.92 -21.34 7.52
C PRO A 8 -1.26 -21.36 9.02
N THR A 9 -0.31 -21.80 9.85
CA THR A 9 -0.42 -21.73 11.30
C THR A 9 0.03 -20.34 11.75
N GLY A 10 -0.94 -19.47 12.05
CA GLY A 10 -0.69 -18.06 12.33
C GLY A 10 -0.90 -17.16 11.11
N GLY A 11 -1.31 -15.92 11.37
CA GLY A 11 -1.81 -14.98 10.37
C GLY A 11 -3.06 -14.26 10.89
N ARG A 12 -3.40 -13.13 10.28
CA ARG A 12 -4.55 -12.32 10.73
C ARG A 12 -5.90 -12.98 10.45
N GLU A 13 -6.92 -12.57 11.20
CA GLU A 13 -8.32 -12.91 10.91
C GLU A 13 -8.69 -12.51 9.46
N ARG A 14 -9.45 -13.37 8.78
CA ARG A 14 -9.94 -13.15 7.41
C ARG A 14 -11.34 -12.54 7.42
N GLY A 15 -11.81 -12.10 6.26
CA GLY A 15 -13.12 -11.45 6.12
C GLY A 15 -13.15 -9.99 6.57
N LEU A 16 -14.35 -9.39 6.58
CA LEU A 16 -14.55 -7.96 6.83
C LEU A 16 -14.02 -7.51 8.19
N ARG A 17 -14.33 -8.28 9.25
CA ARG A 17 -13.84 -7.99 10.61
C ARG A 17 -12.32 -7.95 10.66
N GLY A 18 -11.67 -8.95 10.06
CA GLY A 18 -10.21 -9.02 10.00
C GLY A 18 -9.59 -7.88 9.19
N VAL A 19 -10.22 -7.42 8.11
CA VAL A 19 -9.78 -6.23 7.37
C VAL A 19 -9.86 -4.97 8.24
N MET A 20 -10.98 -4.76 8.94
CA MET A 20 -11.15 -3.60 9.82
C MET A 20 -10.14 -3.61 10.96
N GLN A 21 -9.95 -4.76 11.63
CA GLN A 21 -8.95 -4.91 12.69
C GLN A 21 -7.54 -4.68 12.16
N ALA A 22 -7.22 -5.15 10.96
CA ALA A 22 -5.92 -4.90 10.34
C ALA A 22 -5.70 -3.42 10.06
N TRP A 23 -6.73 -2.73 9.55
CA TRP A 23 -6.66 -1.30 9.30
C TRP A 23 -6.46 -0.50 10.60
N ILE A 24 -7.21 -0.82 11.66
CA ILE A 24 -7.04 -0.18 12.98
C ILE A 24 -5.64 -0.48 13.54
N GLY A 25 -5.22 -1.74 13.52
CA GLY A 25 -3.95 -2.18 14.09
C GLY A 25 -2.73 -1.57 13.41
N VAL A 26 -2.71 -1.52 12.07
CA VAL A 26 -1.58 -0.94 11.35
C VAL A 26 -1.48 0.57 11.55
N ILE A 27 -2.61 1.26 11.75
CA ILE A 27 -2.63 2.71 12.01
C ILE A 27 -2.27 3.03 13.46
N LEU A 28 -2.84 2.31 14.44
CA LEU A 28 -2.69 2.69 15.85
C LEU A 28 -1.47 2.06 16.53
N THR A 29 -1.12 0.82 16.17
CA THR A 29 -0.05 0.06 16.82
C THR A 29 0.88 -0.61 15.79
N PRO A 30 1.45 0.15 14.83
CA PRO A 30 2.11 -0.41 13.65
C PRO A 30 3.21 -1.42 13.95
N ARG A 31 4.07 -1.17 14.95
CA ARG A 31 5.14 -2.11 15.32
C ARG A 31 4.60 -3.46 15.76
N GLN A 32 3.62 -3.44 16.68
CA GLN A 32 2.97 -4.64 17.20
C GLN A 32 2.16 -5.33 16.09
N PHE A 33 1.52 -4.56 15.23
CA PHE A 33 0.79 -5.09 14.09
C PHE A 33 1.72 -5.85 13.15
N PHE A 34 2.80 -5.24 12.67
CA PHE A 34 3.71 -5.89 11.72
C PHE A 34 4.43 -7.10 12.31
N ALA A 35 4.77 -7.07 13.59
CA ALA A 35 5.40 -8.21 14.28
C ALA A 35 4.49 -9.44 14.39
N ASN A 36 3.17 -9.25 14.45
CA ASN A 36 2.21 -10.33 14.74
C ASN A 36 1.30 -10.71 13.56
N ALA A 37 0.99 -9.77 12.66
CA ALA A 37 -0.01 -9.98 11.61
C ALA A 37 0.57 -10.49 10.30
N VAL A 38 1.88 -10.34 10.08
CA VAL A 38 2.58 -10.81 8.88
C VAL A 38 3.03 -12.24 9.09
N SER A 39 2.57 -13.15 8.22
CA SER A 39 2.85 -14.59 8.33
C SER A 39 3.53 -15.12 7.05
N PRO A 40 4.59 -15.93 7.15
CA PRO A 40 5.24 -16.54 5.99
C PRO A 40 4.25 -17.39 5.18
N GLY A 41 4.25 -17.21 3.86
CA GLY A 41 3.40 -17.97 2.94
C GLY A 41 1.93 -17.53 2.85
N ASP A 42 1.43 -16.63 3.71
CA ASP A 42 0.02 -16.19 3.71
C ASP A 42 -0.15 -14.77 3.14
N GLN A 43 0.09 -14.60 1.84
CA GLN A 43 -0.03 -13.29 1.18
C GLN A 43 -1.48 -12.86 0.88
N ALA A 44 -2.44 -13.79 0.89
CA ALA A 44 -3.83 -13.53 0.47
C ALA A 44 -4.53 -12.44 1.32
N PRO A 45 -4.39 -12.42 2.66
CA PRO A 45 -4.94 -11.32 3.47
C PRO A 45 -4.32 -9.96 3.12
N GLY A 46 -3.00 -9.91 2.88
CA GLY A 46 -2.34 -8.68 2.44
C GLY A 46 -2.88 -8.20 1.09
N LEU A 47 -2.99 -9.09 0.11
CA LEU A 47 -3.51 -8.78 -1.22
C LEU A 47 -4.93 -8.18 -1.16
N VAL A 48 -5.85 -8.84 -0.46
CA VAL A 48 -7.24 -8.33 -0.31
C VAL A 48 -7.24 -6.95 0.35
N PHE A 49 -6.41 -6.74 1.37
CA PHE A 49 -6.31 -5.45 2.04
C PHE A 49 -5.84 -4.34 1.08
N GLY A 50 -4.76 -4.59 0.32
CA GLY A 50 -4.24 -3.65 -0.66
C GLY A 50 -5.24 -3.31 -1.76
N ILE A 51 -6.00 -4.31 -2.25
CA ILE A 51 -7.06 -4.12 -3.25
C ILE A 51 -8.18 -3.21 -2.70
N ILE A 52 -8.59 -3.40 -1.44
CA ILE A 52 -9.63 -2.58 -0.81
C ILE A 52 -9.15 -1.12 -0.71
N VAL A 53 -7.91 -0.90 -0.26
CA VAL A 53 -7.31 0.44 -0.18
C VAL A 53 -7.24 1.11 -1.56
N ALA A 54 -6.74 0.39 -2.58
CA ALA A 54 -6.61 0.93 -3.93
C ALA A 54 -7.98 1.26 -4.56
N THR A 55 -8.97 0.39 -4.37
CA THR A 55 -10.34 0.61 -4.85
C THR A 55 -10.98 1.82 -4.16
N ALA A 56 -10.80 1.97 -2.84
CA ALA A 56 -11.31 3.12 -2.10
C ALA A 56 -10.63 4.43 -2.53
N TYR A 57 -9.31 4.39 -2.77
CA TYR A 57 -8.57 5.52 -3.32
C TYR A 57 -9.13 5.99 -4.66
N VAL A 58 -9.31 5.07 -5.62
CA VAL A 58 -9.87 5.39 -6.94
C VAL A 58 -11.32 5.85 -6.85
N GLY A 59 -12.13 5.22 -6.01
CA GLY A 59 -13.51 5.67 -5.75
C GLY A 59 -13.58 7.10 -5.21
N GLY A 60 -12.69 7.43 -4.26
CA GLY A 60 -12.56 8.78 -3.72
C GLY A 60 -12.16 9.80 -4.79
N LEU A 61 -11.20 9.45 -5.66
CA LEU A 61 -10.78 10.32 -6.76
C LEU A 61 -11.94 10.62 -7.71
N PHE A 62 -12.67 9.60 -8.14
CA PHE A 62 -13.78 9.78 -9.08
C PHE A 62 -14.96 10.53 -8.47
N ALA A 63 -15.25 10.28 -7.18
CA ALA A 63 -16.30 11.01 -6.47
C ALA A 63 -15.93 12.49 -6.26
N GLY A 64 -14.66 12.78 -5.96
CA GLY A 64 -14.19 14.14 -5.73
C GLY A 64 -13.89 14.94 -7.00
N ASN A 65 -13.50 14.25 -8.08
CA ASN A 65 -13.20 14.86 -9.36
C ASN A 65 -13.56 13.90 -10.53
N PRO A 66 -14.79 13.95 -11.04
CA PRO A 66 -15.24 13.11 -12.14
C PRO A 66 -14.43 13.28 -13.44
N SER A 67 -13.69 14.39 -13.61
CA SER A 67 -12.83 14.60 -14.78
C SER A 67 -11.64 13.63 -14.83
N GLN A 68 -11.36 12.91 -13.74
CA GLN A 68 -10.31 11.89 -13.69
C GLN A 68 -10.79 10.51 -14.17
N ILE A 69 -12.09 10.34 -14.44
CA ILE A 69 -12.61 9.09 -14.98
C ILE A 69 -12.11 8.93 -16.42
N PRO A 70 -11.41 7.84 -16.77
CA PRO A 70 -10.95 7.60 -18.14
C PRO A 70 -12.14 7.46 -19.11
N GLY A 71 -12.04 8.00 -20.32
CA GLY A 71 -13.07 7.89 -21.36
C GLY A 71 -13.03 6.53 -22.07
N LEU A 72 -13.52 5.47 -21.42
CA LEU A 72 -13.56 4.11 -21.97
C LEU A 72 -14.86 3.77 -22.71
N SER A 73 -15.89 4.59 -22.52
CA SER A 73 -17.20 4.49 -23.17
C SER A 73 -17.89 5.86 -23.16
N ASP A 74 -19.01 6.00 -23.89
CA ASP A 74 -19.82 7.23 -23.91
C ASP A 74 -20.49 7.55 -22.57
N SER A 75 -20.53 6.57 -21.64
CA SER A 75 -21.07 6.76 -20.29
C SER A 75 -19.95 6.87 -19.26
N SER A 76 -19.92 8.00 -18.54
CA SER A 76 -18.97 8.21 -17.44
C SER A 76 -19.11 7.14 -16.34
N THR A 77 -20.35 6.75 -16.00
CA THR A 77 -20.62 5.70 -15.00
C THR A 77 -20.08 4.34 -15.42
N ILE A 78 -20.29 3.95 -16.68
CA ILE A 78 -19.77 2.67 -17.21
C ILE A 78 -18.24 2.71 -17.21
N SER A 79 -17.64 3.82 -17.63
CA SER A 79 -16.19 3.97 -17.66
C SER A 79 -15.56 3.94 -16.27
N ALA A 80 -16.21 4.54 -15.27
CA ALA A 80 -15.80 4.44 -13.87
C ALA A 80 -15.89 3.00 -13.37
N GLY A 81 -16.98 2.29 -13.68
CA GLY A 81 -17.17 0.89 -13.32
C GLY A 81 -16.09 -0.03 -13.92
N ILE A 82 -15.81 0.11 -15.22
CA ILE A 82 -14.74 -0.62 -15.90
C ILE A 82 -13.39 -0.34 -15.24
N THR A 83 -13.11 0.94 -14.95
CA THR A 83 -11.83 1.33 -14.33
C THR A 83 -11.69 0.75 -12.92
N VAL A 84 -12.74 0.81 -12.09
CA VAL A 84 -12.73 0.23 -10.74
C VAL A 84 -12.52 -1.29 -10.79
N ILE A 85 -13.20 -1.99 -11.71
CA ILE A 85 -13.00 -3.43 -11.91
C ILE A 85 -11.56 -3.74 -12.36
N ALA A 86 -11.02 -2.97 -13.30
CA ALA A 86 -9.63 -3.13 -13.75
C ALA A 86 -8.64 -2.89 -12.60
N VAL A 87 -8.90 -1.88 -11.75
CA VAL A 87 -8.10 -1.63 -10.54
C VAL A 87 -8.15 -2.80 -9.59
N MET A 88 -9.36 -3.28 -9.28
CA MET A 88 -9.58 -4.36 -8.32
C MET A 88 -8.93 -5.68 -8.77
N LEU A 89 -9.09 -6.05 -10.04
CA LEU A 89 -8.69 -7.36 -10.55
C LEU A 89 -7.28 -7.42 -11.12
N LEU A 90 -6.76 -6.30 -11.65
CA LEU A 90 -5.51 -6.28 -12.40
C LEU A 90 -4.50 -5.29 -11.84
N ILE A 91 -4.85 -4.00 -11.80
CA ILE A 91 -3.87 -2.94 -11.55
C ILE A 91 -3.38 -2.98 -10.10
N ALA A 92 -4.27 -3.12 -9.12
CA ALA A 92 -3.85 -3.18 -7.71
C ALA A 92 -3.02 -4.45 -7.40
N PRO A 93 -3.43 -5.67 -7.79
CA PRO A 93 -2.59 -6.87 -7.64
C PRO A 93 -1.23 -6.74 -8.33
N ALA A 94 -1.20 -6.28 -9.59
CA ALA A 94 0.04 -6.13 -10.35
C ALA A 94 0.98 -5.09 -9.72
N THR A 95 0.44 -3.93 -9.32
CA THR A 95 1.20 -2.87 -8.65
C THR A 95 1.76 -3.38 -7.33
N LEU A 96 0.97 -4.09 -6.54
CA LEU A 96 1.40 -4.67 -5.27
C LEU A 96 2.57 -5.64 -5.46
N HIS A 97 2.41 -6.62 -6.37
CA HIS A 97 3.46 -7.61 -6.62
C HIS A 97 4.71 -7.02 -7.24
N LEU A 98 4.58 -6.07 -8.18
CA LEU A 98 5.73 -5.38 -8.77
C LEU A 98 6.49 -4.55 -7.72
N THR A 99 5.76 -3.83 -6.87
CA THR A 99 6.34 -3.06 -5.78
C THR A 99 7.03 -3.97 -4.77
N ALA A 100 6.42 -5.09 -4.40
CA ALA A 100 7.01 -6.07 -3.48
C ALA A 100 8.24 -6.78 -4.10
N ALA A 101 8.23 -7.05 -5.40
CA ALA A 101 9.38 -7.61 -6.10
C ALA A 101 10.55 -6.63 -6.10
N LEU A 102 10.31 -5.36 -6.46
CA LEU A 102 11.30 -4.29 -6.38
C LEU A 102 11.83 -4.13 -4.95
N GLN A 103 10.94 -4.07 -3.97
CA GLN A 103 11.29 -4.00 -2.55
C GLN A 103 12.17 -5.18 -2.13
N THR A 104 11.86 -6.38 -2.59
CA THR A 104 12.65 -7.59 -2.31
C THR A 104 14.06 -7.48 -2.90
N VAL A 105 14.20 -6.99 -4.14
CA VAL A 105 15.52 -6.77 -4.76
C VAL A 105 16.34 -5.80 -3.92
N LEU A 106 15.76 -4.68 -3.50
CA LEU A 106 16.46 -3.70 -2.66
C LEU A 106 16.84 -4.28 -1.30
N LEU A 107 15.97 -5.09 -0.69
CA LEU A 107 16.27 -5.79 0.56
C LEU A 107 17.43 -6.78 0.41
N ILE A 108 17.52 -7.52 -0.71
CA ILE A 108 18.67 -8.41 -0.98
C ILE A 108 19.99 -7.63 -0.94
N LEU A 109 20.01 -6.40 -1.45
CA LEU A 109 21.21 -5.59 -1.53
C LEU A 109 21.67 -5.04 -0.17
N VAL A 110 20.74 -4.75 0.74
CA VAL A 110 21.06 -3.99 1.98
C VAL A 110 20.71 -4.73 3.28
N VAL A 111 20.01 -5.86 3.22
CA VAL A 111 19.59 -6.67 4.37
C VAL A 111 20.11 -8.11 4.22
N PRO A 112 21.23 -8.47 4.89
CA PRO A 112 21.90 -9.77 4.71
C PRO A 112 21.04 -10.99 5.07
N SER A 113 20.18 -10.85 6.08
CA SER A 113 19.22 -11.87 6.50
C SER A 113 17.84 -11.23 6.55
N ARG A 114 16.95 -11.65 5.64
CA ARG A 114 15.61 -11.08 5.47
C ARG A 114 14.55 -12.17 5.47
N ALA A 115 13.34 -11.82 5.90
CA ALA A 115 12.15 -12.64 5.69
C ALA A 115 11.82 -12.85 4.19
N GLY A 116 10.80 -13.68 3.93
CA GLY A 116 10.38 -14.11 2.61
C GLY A 116 9.67 -13.03 1.78
N VAL A 117 9.36 -13.39 0.52
CA VAL A 117 8.67 -12.51 -0.44
C VAL A 117 7.21 -12.29 -0.04
N SER A 118 6.53 -13.32 0.46
CA SER A 118 5.15 -13.25 0.94
C SER A 118 4.96 -12.20 2.03
N GLU A 119 5.97 -12.05 2.89
CA GLU A 119 6.01 -11.08 3.97
C GLU A 119 6.20 -9.68 3.40
N THR A 120 7.10 -9.49 2.42
CA THR A 120 7.26 -8.22 1.71
C THR A 120 5.96 -7.74 1.05
N VAL A 121 5.22 -8.65 0.40
CA VAL A 121 3.91 -8.34 -0.21
C VAL A 121 2.93 -7.82 0.85
N GLN A 122 2.86 -8.49 2.01
CA GLN A 122 2.00 -8.07 3.11
C GLN A 122 2.41 -6.71 3.68
N ILE A 123 3.70 -6.46 3.86
CA ILE A 123 4.22 -5.18 4.34
C ILE A 123 3.76 -4.03 3.43
N VAL A 124 3.98 -4.16 2.11
CA VAL A 124 3.59 -3.13 1.13
C VAL A 124 2.08 -2.88 1.17
N ALA A 125 1.28 -3.96 1.22
CA ALA A 125 -0.17 -3.84 1.27
C ALA A 125 -0.67 -3.13 2.53
N TYR A 126 -0.19 -3.52 3.71
CA TYR A 126 -0.63 -2.92 4.97
C TYR A 126 -0.11 -1.49 5.14
N ALA A 127 1.11 -1.20 4.66
CA ALA A 127 1.65 0.16 4.69
C ALA A 127 0.77 1.16 3.93
N ALA A 128 0.03 0.72 2.91
CA ALA A 128 -0.89 1.56 2.16
C ALA A 128 -2.16 1.96 2.94
N ALA A 129 -2.41 1.44 4.15
CA ALA A 129 -3.63 1.67 4.92
C ALA A 129 -4.09 3.13 5.04
N PRO A 130 -3.21 4.14 5.26
CA PRO A 130 -3.64 5.54 5.34
C PRO A 130 -4.25 6.04 4.02
N CYS A 131 -3.85 5.45 2.89
CA CYS A 131 -4.25 5.90 1.55
C CYS A 131 -5.69 5.54 1.18
N ILE A 132 -6.43 4.84 2.05
CA ILE A 132 -7.86 4.57 1.84
C ILE A 132 -8.68 5.88 1.68
N VAL A 133 -8.22 6.98 2.30
CA VAL A 133 -8.82 8.32 2.18
C VAL A 133 -7.99 9.29 1.33
N ALA A 134 -6.87 8.86 0.75
CA ALA A 134 -6.03 9.73 -0.09
C ALA A 134 -6.70 10.15 -1.40
N GLY A 135 -7.81 9.48 -1.79
CA GLY A 135 -8.62 9.85 -2.94
C GLY A 135 -9.47 11.11 -2.72
N ILE A 136 -9.66 11.55 -1.48
CA ILE A 136 -10.39 12.80 -1.16
C ILE A 136 -9.66 13.98 -1.84
N PRO A 137 -10.38 14.94 -2.46
CA PRO A 137 -9.77 16.05 -3.21
C PRO A 137 -9.24 17.15 -2.29
N ILE A 138 -8.44 16.78 -1.29
CA ILE A 138 -7.76 17.69 -0.36
C ILE A 138 -6.28 17.30 -0.35
N SER A 139 -5.44 18.10 -1.03
CA SER A 139 -4.02 17.79 -1.21
C SER A 139 -3.28 17.60 0.12
N ALA A 140 -3.61 18.39 1.16
CA ALA A 140 -3.04 18.21 2.48
C ALA A 140 -3.32 16.82 3.10
N ILE A 141 -4.53 16.28 2.94
CA ILE A 141 -4.88 14.93 3.41
C ILE A 141 -4.06 13.90 2.63
N ARG A 142 -3.97 14.03 1.30
CA ARG A 142 -3.19 13.11 0.47
C ARG A 142 -1.71 13.10 0.85
N VAL A 143 -1.10 14.27 1.12
CA VAL A 143 0.28 14.37 1.62
C VAL A 143 0.43 13.64 2.95
N ILE A 144 -0.45 13.88 3.92
CA ILE A 144 -0.40 13.23 5.24
C ILE A 144 -0.51 11.70 5.09
N CYS A 145 -1.48 11.22 4.30
CA CYS A 145 -1.68 9.80 4.06
C CYS A 145 -0.46 9.13 3.42
N THR A 146 0.08 9.73 2.35
CA THR A 146 1.19 9.14 1.60
C THR A 146 2.51 9.21 2.36
N ALA A 147 2.75 10.29 3.10
CA ALA A 147 3.90 10.39 4.01
C ALA A 147 3.80 9.34 5.14
N TYR A 148 2.62 9.19 5.73
CA TYR A 148 2.44 8.21 6.79
C TYR A 148 2.55 6.77 6.27
N ALA A 149 2.04 6.49 5.08
CA ALA A 149 2.22 5.19 4.42
C ALA A 149 3.70 4.85 4.18
N ALA A 150 4.53 5.84 3.80
CA ALA A 150 5.97 5.66 3.70
C ALA A 150 6.61 5.32 5.05
N VAL A 151 6.18 5.97 6.14
CA VAL A 151 6.62 5.64 7.51
C VAL A 151 6.23 4.21 7.89
N LEU A 152 4.99 3.79 7.58
CA LEU A 152 4.52 2.43 7.84
C LEU A 152 5.31 1.38 7.06
N LEU A 153 5.69 1.67 5.81
CA LEU A 153 6.56 0.79 5.02
C LEU A 153 7.92 0.60 5.70
N ILE A 154 8.54 1.69 6.19
CA ILE A 154 9.81 1.62 6.92
C ILE A 154 9.66 0.79 8.20
N ILE A 155 8.59 1.00 8.97
CA ILE A 155 8.32 0.22 10.20
C ILE A 155 8.13 -1.25 9.84
N GLY A 156 7.29 -1.58 8.87
CA GLY A 156 7.05 -2.96 8.46
C GLY A 156 8.32 -3.67 8.00
N ILE A 157 9.17 -2.99 7.20
CA ILE A 157 10.47 -3.55 6.80
C ILE A 157 11.35 -3.84 8.00
N ARG A 158 11.45 -2.89 8.94
CA ARG A 158 12.27 -3.02 10.15
C ARG A 158 11.82 -4.21 10.99
N GLU A 159 10.54 -4.28 11.32
CA GLU A 159 10.01 -5.32 12.22
C GLU A 159 10.06 -6.70 11.58
N VAL A 160 9.62 -6.83 10.32
CA VAL A 160 9.45 -8.14 9.68
C VAL A 160 10.75 -8.71 9.14
N HIS A 161 11.63 -7.88 8.59
CA HIS A 161 12.95 -8.33 8.13
C HIS A 161 14.04 -8.21 9.21
N ALA A 162 13.68 -7.91 10.46
CA ALA A 162 14.57 -7.82 11.61
C ALA A 162 15.86 -7.02 11.32
N THR A 163 15.70 -5.83 10.72
CA THR A 163 16.81 -4.99 10.26
C THR A 163 16.89 -3.68 11.01
N SER A 164 17.95 -2.89 10.78
CA SER A 164 18.08 -1.56 11.37
C SER A 164 17.19 -0.54 10.66
N THR A 165 16.79 0.52 11.37
CA THR A 165 15.99 1.61 10.79
C THR A 165 16.67 2.24 9.57
N VAL A 166 18.00 2.42 9.61
CA VAL A 166 18.76 3.00 8.48
C VAL A 166 18.63 2.12 7.24
N ARG A 167 18.81 0.81 7.37
CA ARG A 167 18.65 -0.13 6.24
C ARG A 167 17.20 -0.15 5.74
N ALA A 168 16.23 -0.08 6.64
CA ALA A 168 14.82 -0.01 6.29
C ALA A 168 14.49 1.26 5.48
N VAL A 169 15.01 2.43 5.89
CA VAL A 169 14.86 3.69 5.15
C VAL A 169 15.46 3.59 3.76
N ILE A 170 16.70 3.09 3.65
CA ILE A 170 17.39 2.93 2.36
C ILE A 170 16.59 1.99 1.44
N ALA A 171 16.14 0.84 1.96
CA ALA A 171 15.37 -0.13 1.19
C ALA A 171 13.99 0.39 0.78
N ALA A 172 13.36 1.25 1.59
CA ALA A 172 12.01 1.77 1.35
C ALA A 172 11.98 2.96 0.38
N GLY A 173 13.09 3.69 0.20
CA GLY A 173 13.10 4.98 -0.50
C GLY A 173 12.50 4.94 -1.90
N ILE A 174 12.97 4.02 -2.75
CA ILE A 174 12.47 3.90 -4.12
C ILE A 174 11.01 3.38 -4.14
N PRO A 175 10.64 2.28 -3.46
CA PRO A 175 9.26 1.79 -3.44
C PRO A 175 8.26 2.80 -2.87
N ALA A 176 8.62 3.51 -1.79
CA ALA A 176 7.78 4.55 -1.21
C ALA A 176 7.54 5.71 -2.20
N THR A 177 8.58 6.13 -2.91
CA THR A 177 8.48 7.21 -3.91
C THR A 177 7.57 6.79 -5.06
N LEU A 178 7.76 5.58 -5.61
CA LEU A 178 6.96 5.12 -6.74
C LEU A 178 5.51 4.85 -6.36
N LEU A 179 5.26 4.19 -5.24
CA LEU A 179 3.91 3.83 -4.82
C LEU A 179 3.17 5.00 -4.18
N PHE A 180 3.70 5.57 -3.10
CA PHE A 180 3.01 6.62 -2.33
C PHE A 180 3.20 8.00 -2.96
N GLY A 181 4.38 8.28 -3.50
CA GLY A 181 4.67 9.55 -4.17
C GLY A 181 3.98 9.66 -5.54
N SER A 182 4.21 8.70 -6.43
CA SER A 182 3.73 8.78 -7.82
C SER A 182 2.35 8.13 -8.00
N ALA A 183 2.21 6.82 -7.75
CA ALA A 183 0.97 6.11 -8.07
C ALA A 183 -0.25 6.57 -7.25
N LEU A 184 -0.03 6.93 -5.98
CA LEU A 184 -1.05 7.47 -5.07
C LEU A 184 -1.00 9.01 -4.94
N GLY A 185 -0.22 9.67 -5.79
CA GLY A 185 -0.26 11.13 -5.97
C GLY A 185 0.26 11.97 -4.80
N GLY A 186 1.10 11.43 -3.92
CA GLY A 186 1.70 12.19 -2.82
C GLY A 186 2.59 13.35 -3.27
N ILE A 187 3.36 13.16 -4.36
CA ILE A 187 4.25 14.20 -4.89
C ILE A 187 3.45 15.36 -5.49
N SER A 188 2.46 15.06 -6.33
CA SER A 188 1.62 16.09 -6.95
C SER A 188 0.85 16.88 -5.88
N ALA A 189 0.27 16.21 -4.90
CA ALA A 189 -0.38 16.89 -3.79
C ALA A 189 0.58 17.73 -2.94
N GLY A 190 1.84 17.30 -2.79
CA GLY A 190 2.87 18.10 -2.14
C GLY A 190 3.15 19.40 -2.88
N ILE A 191 3.27 19.33 -4.22
CA ILE A 191 3.43 20.50 -5.08
C ILE A 191 2.25 21.46 -4.91
N ASP A 192 1.01 20.95 -4.98
CA ASP A 192 -0.20 21.77 -4.80
C ASP A 192 -0.20 22.50 -3.44
N VAL A 193 0.20 21.81 -2.37
CA VAL A 193 0.29 22.40 -1.03
C VAL A 193 1.35 23.50 -0.99
N PHE A 194 2.55 23.26 -1.51
CA PHE A 194 3.60 24.28 -1.51
C PHE A 194 3.23 25.52 -2.34
N GLN A 195 2.57 25.32 -3.48
CA GLN A 195 2.02 26.42 -4.29
C GLN A 195 0.95 27.21 -3.53
N SER A 196 0.05 26.51 -2.83
CA SER A 196 -1.00 27.16 -2.02
C SER A 196 -0.44 28.02 -0.87
N LEU A 197 0.79 27.71 -0.43
CA LEU A 197 1.52 28.43 0.62
C LEU A 197 2.46 29.52 0.05
N GLY A 198 2.56 29.66 -1.27
CA GLY A 198 3.49 30.61 -1.92
C GLY A 198 4.97 30.26 -1.72
N ILE A 199 5.29 28.99 -1.46
CA ILE A 199 6.66 28.50 -1.28
C ILE A 199 7.31 28.14 -2.63
N LEU A 200 6.50 27.68 -3.58
CA LEU A 200 6.84 27.38 -4.98
C LEU A 200 5.95 28.22 -5.90
#